data_AF-A0A7J6Q5T4-F1
#
_entry.id   AF-A0A7J6Q5T4-F1
#
_cell.length_a   1.000
_cell.length_b   1.000
_cell.length_c   1.000
_cell.angle_alpha   90.00
_cell.angle_beta   90.00
_cell.angle_gamma   90.00
#
_symmetry.space_group_name_H-M   'P 1'
#
loop_
_entity.id
_entity.type
_entity.pdbx_description
1 polymer ?
#
loop_
_entity_poly.entity_id
_entity_poly.type
_entity_poly.pdbx_seq_one_letter_code
_entity_poly.pdbx_strand_id
1 'polypeptide(L)'
;MKKSVSGKTKLGVEVFAKAMLAIPQTLAENSGFDIQDTILTLQEEYQNADGEPVGLDVYTGDAISPAAEGIWDNYVVKKEYLALAPVS
;
A
#
# COMPACT_ATOMS: atom_id res chain seq x y z
N MET A 1 8.99 14.80 7.81
CA MET A 1 10.08 15.51 7.09
C MET A 1 9.85 15.41 5.58
N LYS A 2 9.30 16.46 4.93
CA LYS A 2 9.10 16.49 3.48
C LYS A 2 10.44 16.71 2.77
N LYS A 3 11.15 15.63 2.42
CA LYS A 3 12.28 15.72 1.48
C LYS A 3 11.71 15.97 0.09
N SER A 4 11.69 17.23 -0.31
CA SER A 4 11.45 17.68 -1.68
C SER A 4 12.45 16.98 -2.61
N VAL A 5 11.99 15.96 -3.31
CA VAL A 5 12.75 15.30 -4.37
C VAL A 5 12.59 16.18 -5.62
N SER A 6 13.68 16.67 -6.21
CA SER A 6 13.61 17.55 -7.39
C SER A 6 13.63 16.75 -8.70
N GLY A 7 12.88 17.22 -9.71
CA GLY A 7 12.98 16.73 -11.09
C GLY A 7 12.56 15.27 -11.31
N LYS A 8 13.31 14.56 -12.17
CA LYS A 8 13.03 13.19 -12.66
C LYS A 8 12.91 12.16 -11.53
N THR A 9 13.62 12.35 -10.43
CA THR A 9 13.58 11.43 -9.28
C THR A 9 12.24 11.47 -8.57
N LYS A 10 11.56 12.63 -8.54
CA LYS A 10 10.19 12.72 -7.99
C LYS A 10 9.20 11.85 -8.77
N LEU A 11 9.29 11.90 -10.10
CA LEU A 11 8.46 11.08 -10.98
C LEU A 11 8.76 9.59 -10.76
N GLY A 12 10.03 9.20 -10.62
CA GLY A 12 10.41 7.82 -10.30
C GLY A 12 9.83 7.34 -8.97
N VAL A 13 9.86 8.17 -7.93
CA VAL A 13 9.27 7.84 -6.61
C VAL A 13 7.75 7.72 -6.72
N GLU A 14 7.08 8.62 -7.45
CA GLU A 14 5.63 8.55 -7.66
C GLU A 14 5.22 7.31 -8.47
N VAL A 15 5.97 6.96 -9.51
CA VAL A 15 5.72 5.75 -10.32
C VAL A 15 5.92 4.50 -9.49
N PHE A 16 6.99 4.44 -8.68
CA PHE A 16 7.24 3.31 -7.79
C PHE A 16 6.12 3.18 -6.74
N ALA A 17 5.71 4.28 -6.11
CA ALA A 17 4.60 4.27 -5.16
C ALA A 17 3.29 3.79 -5.82
N LYS A 18 3.01 4.22 -7.05
CA LYS A 18 1.85 3.73 -7.82
C LYS A 18 1.96 2.24 -8.15
N ALA A 19 3.15 1.76 -8.51
CA ALA A 19 3.36 0.33 -8.78
C ALA A 19 3.14 -0.52 -7.52
N MET A 20 3.47 -0.01 -6.33
CA MET A 20 3.21 -0.70 -5.05
C MET A 20 1.71 -0.85 -4.74
N LEU A 21 0.84 -0.02 -5.32
CA LEU A 21 -0.62 -0.19 -5.19
C LEU A 21 -1.14 -1.46 -5.88
N ALA A 22 -0.32 -2.13 -6.71
CA ALA A 22 -0.70 -3.40 -7.30
C ALA A 22 -1.09 -4.46 -6.25
N ILE A 23 -0.47 -4.46 -5.08
CA ILE A 23 -0.78 -5.43 -4.01
C ILE A 23 -2.22 -5.27 -3.51
N PRO A 24 -2.65 -4.10 -2.99
CA PRO A 24 -4.04 -3.92 -2.57
C PRO A 24 -5.02 -3.98 -3.75
N GLN A 25 -4.63 -3.61 -4.97
CA GLN A 25 -5.48 -3.78 -6.16
C GLN A 25 -5.79 -5.25 -6.42
N THR A 26 -4.80 -6.12 -6.37
CA THR A 26 -4.98 -7.56 -6.55
C THR A 26 -5.82 -8.17 -5.41
N LEU A 27 -5.67 -7.69 -4.18
CA LEU A 27 -6.53 -8.12 -3.07
C LEU A 27 -7.99 -7.71 -3.29
N ALA A 28 -8.24 -6.47 -3.70
CA ALA A 28 -9.59 -5.98 -4.00
C ALA A 28 -10.23 -6.78 -5.15
N GLU A 29 -9.49 -6.95 -6.25
CA GLU A 29 -9.95 -7.72 -7.42
C GLU A 29 -10.29 -9.17 -7.06
N ASN A 30 -9.40 -9.86 -6.35
CA ASN A 30 -9.62 -11.25 -5.93
C ASN A 30 -10.79 -11.40 -4.94
N SER A 31 -11.10 -10.33 -4.21
CA SER A 31 -12.20 -10.30 -3.24
C SER A 31 -13.52 -9.80 -3.86
N GLY A 32 -13.50 -9.40 -5.14
CA GLY A 32 -14.68 -8.95 -5.87
C GLY A 32 -15.11 -7.51 -5.59
N PHE A 33 -14.23 -6.69 -5.01
CA PHE A 33 -14.50 -5.28 -4.74
C PHE A 33 -14.12 -4.36 -5.91
N ASP A 34 -14.72 -3.18 -5.96
CA ASP A 34 -14.30 -2.16 -6.93
C ASP A 34 -12.90 -1.66 -6.56
N ILE A 35 -11.97 -1.84 -7.50
CA ILE A 35 -10.55 -1.56 -7.30
C ILE A 35 -10.32 -0.07 -7.03
N GLN A 36 -11.04 0.82 -7.70
CA GLN A 36 -10.81 2.26 -7.61
C GLN A 36 -11.33 2.81 -6.28
N ASP A 37 -12.54 2.41 -5.91
CA ASP A 37 -13.15 2.83 -4.64
C ASP A 37 -12.33 2.30 -3.45
N THR A 38 -11.94 1.03 -3.49
CA THR A 38 -11.13 0.40 -2.42
C THR A 38 -9.78 1.12 -2.23
N ILE A 39 -9.09 1.43 -3.33
CA ILE A 39 -7.79 2.10 -3.24
C ILE A 39 -7.94 3.54 -2.74
N LEU A 40 -9.00 4.24 -3.14
CA LEU A 40 -9.28 5.59 -2.66
C LEU A 40 -9.50 5.58 -1.15
N THR A 41 -10.37 4.70 -0.65
CA THR A 41 -10.65 4.56 0.79
C THR A 41 -9.38 4.24 1.58
N LEU A 42 -8.56 3.29 1.13
CA LEU A 42 -7.29 2.96 1.80
C LEU A 42 -6.32 4.14 1.83
N GLN A 43 -6.26 4.95 0.76
CA GLN A 43 -5.39 6.13 0.71
C GLN A 43 -5.87 7.25 1.64
N GLU A 44 -7.18 7.46 1.73
CA GLU A 44 -7.79 8.44 2.64
C GLU A 44 -7.53 8.03 4.10
N GLU A 45 -7.78 6.77 4.44
CA GLU A 45 -7.52 6.26 5.79
C GLU A 45 -6.03 6.30 6.14
N TYR A 46 -5.14 5.94 5.21
CA TYR A 46 -3.70 6.05 5.44
C TYR A 46 -3.23 7.49 5.67
N GLN A 47 -3.88 8.49 5.05
CA GLN A 47 -3.59 9.90 5.33
C GLN A 47 -4.04 10.32 6.72
N ASN A 48 -5.12 9.73 7.24
CA ASN A 48 -5.66 10.01 8.58
C ASN A 48 -4.98 9.20 9.69
N ALA A 49 -4.33 8.09 9.35
CA ALA A 49 -3.74 7.13 10.29
C ALA A 49 -2.42 7.61 10.95
N ASP A 50 -1.95 8.84 10.70
CA ASP A 50 -0.76 9.44 11.33
C ASP A 50 0.51 8.56 11.33
N GLY A 51 0.67 7.73 10.29
CA GLY A 51 1.81 6.82 10.12
C GLY A 51 1.58 5.39 10.61
N GLU A 52 0.39 5.08 11.11
CA GLU A 52 -0.02 3.71 11.39
C GLU A 52 -0.32 2.92 10.10
N PRO A 53 -0.04 1.61 10.08
CA PRO A 53 -0.37 0.76 8.94
C PRO A 53 -1.88 0.64 8.74
N VAL A 54 -2.31 0.75 7.48
CA VAL A 54 -3.69 0.52 7.03
C VAL A 54 -3.69 -0.68 6.09
N GLY A 55 -4.64 -1.60 6.29
CA GLY A 55 -4.85 -2.77 5.45
C GLY A 55 -6.26 -2.84 4.89
N LEU A 56 -6.45 -3.74 3.93
CA LEU A 56 -7.73 -4.08 3.34
C LEU A 56 -8.29 -5.33 4.01
N ASP A 57 -9.53 -5.28 4.47
CA ASP A 57 -10.29 -6.47 4.81
C ASP A 57 -10.87 -7.10 3.53
N VAL A 58 -10.44 -8.32 3.23
CA VAL A 58 -10.85 -9.08 2.03
C VAL A 58 -12.28 -9.64 2.14
N TYR A 59 -12.90 -9.61 3.32
CA TYR A 59 -14.27 -10.08 3.51
C TYR A 59 -15.30 -8.95 3.41
N THR A 60 -14.95 -7.74 3.89
CA THR A 60 -15.86 -6.59 3.93
C THR A 60 -15.55 -5.55 2.86
N GLY A 61 -14.30 -5.44 2.44
CA GLY A 61 -13.81 -4.39 1.54
C GLY A 61 -13.40 -3.11 2.27
N ASP A 62 -13.55 -3.07 3.60
CA ASP A 62 -13.26 -1.90 4.41
C ASP A 62 -11.78 -1.79 4.79
N ALA A 63 -11.37 -0.57 5.13
CA ALA A 63 -10.05 -0.32 5.69
C ALA A 63 -9.97 -0.77 7.15
N ILE A 64 -8.91 -1.49 7.50
CA ILE A 64 -8.67 -2.01 8.84
C ILE A 64 -7.27 -1.66 9.33
N SER A 65 -7.06 -1.71 10.65
CA SER A 65 -5.72 -1.72 11.24
C SER A 65 -5.18 -3.17 11.25
N PRO A 66 -4.17 -3.52 10.44
CA PRO A 66 -3.63 -4.88 10.42
C PRO A 66 -3.08 -5.30 11.78
N ALA A 67 -2.52 -4.34 12.53
CA ALA A 67 -1.98 -4.59 13.86
C ALA A 67 -3.08 -5.01 14.87
N ALA A 68 -4.25 -4.37 14.80
CA ALA A 68 -5.40 -4.71 15.66
C ALA A 68 -5.99 -6.09 15.31
N GLU A 69 -6.00 -6.44 14.02
CA GLU A 69 -6.45 -7.75 13.52
C GLU A 69 -5.40 -8.86 13.66
N GLY A 70 -4.22 -8.56 14.21
CA GLY A 70 -3.14 -9.54 14.39
C GLY A 70 -2.47 -10.00 13.08
N ILE A 71 -2.65 -9.25 11.99
CA ILE A 71 -2.08 -9.52 10.69
C ILE A 71 -0.66 -8.95 10.63
N TRP A 72 0.32 -9.80 10.90
CA TRP A 72 1.74 -9.45 10.86
C TRP A 72 2.48 -10.23 9.78
N ASP A 73 3.36 -9.53 9.07
CA ASP A 73 4.17 -10.13 8.02
C ASP A 73 5.66 -10.12 8.41
N ASN A 74 6.43 -11.08 7.88
CA ASN A 74 7.83 -11.18 8.26
C ASN A 74 8.64 -10.04 7.63
N TYR A 75 9.22 -9.20 8.49
CA TYR A 75 10.03 -8.04 8.07
C TYR A 75 11.15 -8.39 7.08
N VAL A 76 11.84 -9.53 7.29
CA VAL A 76 12.97 -9.94 6.42
C VAL A 76 12.49 -10.21 5.00
N VAL A 77 11.32 -10.84 4.87
CA VAL A 77 10.71 -11.16 3.57
C VAL A 77 10.25 -9.89 2.84
N LYS A 78 9.61 -8.94 3.55
CA LYS A 78 9.20 -7.66 2.94
C LYS A 78 10.38 -6.80 2.53
N LYS A 79 11.44 -6.77 3.34
CA LYS A 79 12.66 -6.03 3.01
C LYS A 79 13.35 -6.58 1.76
N GLU A 80 13.42 -7.91 1.64
CA GLU A 80 13.97 -8.55 0.45
C GLU A 80 13.10 -8.27 -0.78
N TYR A 81 11.78 -8.38 -0.64
CA TYR A 81 10.84 -8.07 -1.72
C TYR A 81 11.00 -6.62 -2.23
N LEU A 82 11.15 -5.66 -1.32
CA LEU A 82 11.42 -4.26 -1.65
C LEU A 82 12.80 -4.06 -2.30
N ALA A 83 13.80 -4.87 -1.93
CA ALA A 83 15.14 -4.80 -2.49
C ALA A 83 15.24 -5.39 -3.91
N LEU A 84 14.40 -6.38 -4.22
CA LEU A 84 14.34 -7.03 -5.54
C LEU A 84 13.45 -6.28 -6.54
N ALA A 85 12.41 -5.58 -6.05
CA ALA A 85 11.47 -4.82 -6.88
C ALA A 85 12.06 -3.77 -7.85
N PRO A 86 13.23 -3.13 -7.64
CA PRO A 86 13.80 -2.18 -8.60
C PRO A 86 14.43 -2.83 -9.84
N VAL A 87 14.51 -4.17 -9.89
CA VAL A 87 15.26 -4.92 -10.92
C VAL A 87 14.33 -5.86 -11.70
N SER A 88 13.41 -5.29 -12.47
CA SER A 88 12.71 -5.97 -13.58
C SER A 88 12.00 -4.96 -14.47
#